data_AF-A0A381Z6T5-F1
#
_entry.id   AF-A0A381Z6T5-F1
#
_cell.length_a   1.000
_cell.length_b   1.000
_cell.length_c   1.000
_cell.angle_alpha   90.00
_cell.angle_beta   90.00
_cell.angle_gamma   90.00
#
_symmetry.space_group_name_H-M   'P 1'
#
loop_
_entity.id
_entity.type
_entity.pdbx_description
1 polymer ?
#
loop_
_entity_poly.entity_id
_entity_poly.type
_entity_poly.pdbx_seq_one_letter_code
_entity_poly.pdbx_strand_id
1 'polypeptide(L)'
;MCDRPQALDIGTDGESGEMFVYRVSGEHRALLDVGSAITIWSRWLLAAWGIRSIAKRPTVGLHDESNWSCVVGENASVHLTTPKCGPPITIAGSELEAALIRMGGPAAQRESSDVVFPEHQLTEQVSRVVRHNHRIHEIAQEVEEIDL
;
A
#
# COMPACT_ATOMS: atom_id res chain seq x y z
N MET A 1 -15.15 0.57 -25.05
CA MET A 1 -14.61 1.67 -24.22
C MET A 1 -15.75 2.21 -23.37
N CYS A 2 -15.48 2.71 -22.16
CA CYS A 2 -16.52 3.31 -21.30
C CYS A 2 -16.46 4.83 -21.47
N ASP A 3 -17.58 5.45 -21.83
CA ASP A 3 -17.64 6.87 -22.19
C ASP A 3 -17.70 7.80 -20.97
N ARG A 4 -17.68 7.23 -19.75
CA ARG A 4 -17.77 7.98 -18.50
C ARG A 4 -16.38 8.16 -17.89
N PRO A 5 -16.04 9.36 -17.37
CA PRO A 5 -14.79 9.59 -16.65
C PRO A 5 -14.61 8.57 -15.53
N GLN A 6 -13.42 8.00 -15.43
CA GLN A 6 -13.06 6.99 -14.44
C GLN A 6 -11.95 7.55 -13.55
N ALA A 7 -12.15 7.56 -12.23
CA ALA A 7 -11.12 7.96 -11.28
C ALA A 7 -11.13 7.09 -10.02
N LEU A 8 -9.98 7.05 -9.35
CA LEU A 8 -9.85 6.66 -7.95
C LEU A 8 -9.64 7.94 -7.15
N ASP A 9 -10.55 8.24 -6.25
CA ASP A 9 -10.56 9.45 -5.43
C ASP A 9 -10.13 9.09 -4.00
N ILE A 10 -9.08 9.76 -3.52
CA ILE A 10 -8.47 9.50 -2.21
C ILE A 10 -8.50 10.80 -1.43
N GLY A 11 -9.10 10.78 -0.25
CA GLY A 11 -9.31 11.97 0.57
C GLY A 11 -9.11 11.72 2.05
N THR A 12 -9.16 12.81 2.82
CA THR A 12 -9.27 12.79 4.28
C THR A 12 -10.45 13.66 4.71
N ASP A 13 -11.12 13.33 5.81
CA ASP A 13 -12.25 14.14 6.33
C ASP A 13 -11.81 15.40 7.08
N GLY A 14 -10.51 15.60 7.28
CA GLY A 14 -9.92 16.78 7.93
C GLY A 14 -10.13 16.86 9.44
N GLU A 15 -11.30 16.44 9.93
CA GLU A 15 -11.70 16.45 11.34
C GLU A 15 -11.18 15.24 12.12
N SER A 16 -11.47 14.03 11.67
CA SER A 16 -11.02 12.80 12.35
C SER A 16 -9.64 12.36 11.86
N GLY A 17 -9.24 12.80 10.66
CA GLY A 17 -8.02 12.34 10.00
C GLY A 17 -8.20 11.00 9.29
N GLU A 18 -9.41 10.44 9.29
CA GLU A 18 -9.72 9.25 8.52
C GLU A 18 -9.51 9.50 7.03
N MET A 19 -8.91 8.51 6.38
CA MET A 19 -8.74 8.43 4.96
C MET A 19 -9.89 7.65 4.32
N PHE A 20 -10.29 8.09 3.13
CA PHE A 20 -11.35 7.48 2.33
C PHE A 20 -10.83 7.18 0.94
N VAL A 21 -11.20 6.03 0.41
CA VAL A 21 -10.88 5.62 -0.96
C VAL A 21 -12.16 5.32 -1.71
N TYR A 22 -12.46 6.12 -2.73
CA TYR A 22 -13.65 6.00 -3.55
C TYR A 22 -13.32 5.65 -4.99
N ARG A 23 -14.14 4.78 -5.58
CA ARG A 23 -14.20 4.64 -7.03
C ARG A 23 -15.22 5.61 -7.61
N VAL A 24 -14.86 6.35 -8.65
CA VAL A 24 -15.75 7.27 -9.37
C VAL A 24 -15.86 6.86 -10.84
N SER A 25 -17.09 6.68 -11.32
CA SER A 25 -17.41 6.35 -12.72
C SER A 25 -18.60 7.20 -13.19
N GLY A 26 -18.32 8.35 -13.82
CA GLY A 26 -19.35 9.35 -14.13
C GLY A 26 -20.03 9.83 -12.83
N GLU A 27 -21.36 9.71 -12.76
CA GLU A 27 -22.14 10.11 -11.57
C GLU A 27 -22.12 9.08 -10.43
N HIS A 28 -21.52 7.90 -10.65
CA HIS A 28 -21.50 6.83 -9.64
C HIS A 28 -20.24 6.93 -8.79
N ARG A 29 -20.41 6.91 -7.47
CA ARG A 29 -19.32 6.85 -6.49
C ARG A 29 -19.52 5.66 -5.55
N ALA A 30 -18.49 4.82 -5.41
CA ALA A 30 -18.50 3.67 -4.51
C ALA A 30 -17.37 3.80 -3.48
N LEU A 31 -17.71 3.73 -2.19
CA LEU A 31 -16.72 3.73 -1.11
C LEU A 31 -16.08 2.35 -0.99
N LEU A 32 -14.77 2.29 -1.24
CA LEU A 32 -14.02 1.04 -1.22
C LEU A 32 -13.43 0.76 0.16
N ASP A 33 -12.83 1.78 0.77
CA ASP A 33 -12.09 1.62 2.02
C ASP A 33 -12.14 2.91 2.85
N VAL A 34 -12.09 2.73 4.17
CA VAL A 34 -12.08 3.80 5.18
C VAL A 34 -11.22 3.38 6.37
N GLY A 35 -10.57 4.35 6.99
CA GLY A 35 -9.89 4.20 8.28
C GLY A 35 -8.72 5.15 8.44
N SER A 36 -7.92 4.96 9.49
CA SER A 36 -6.73 5.80 9.72
C SER A 36 -5.72 5.73 8.58
N ALA A 37 -4.87 6.74 8.48
CA ALA A 37 -3.90 6.81 7.38
C ALA A 37 -2.95 5.60 7.36
N ILE A 38 -2.43 5.21 8.52
CA ILE A 38 -1.57 4.03 8.68
C ILE A 38 -2.31 2.76 8.25
N THR A 39 -3.57 2.65 8.63
CA THR A 39 -4.42 1.49 8.33
C THR A 39 -4.65 1.36 6.82
N ILE A 40 -4.96 2.45 6.12
CA ILE A 40 -5.12 2.48 4.67
C ILE A 40 -3.79 2.16 3.97
N TRP A 41 -2.69 2.79 4.39
CA TRP A 41 -1.36 2.53 3.82
C TRP A 41 -0.93 1.07 3.94
N SER A 42 -1.13 0.45 5.10
CA SER A 42 -0.77 -0.96 5.33
C SER A 42 -1.45 -1.93 4.35
N ARG A 43 -2.63 -1.57 3.84
CA ARG A 43 -3.37 -2.36 2.84
C ARG A 43 -2.98 -1.99 1.42
N TRP A 44 -2.98 -0.70 1.10
CA TRP A 44 -2.92 -0.21 -0.27
C TRP A 44 -1.49 -0.05 -0.80
N LEU A 45 -0.50 0.29 0.03
CA LEU A 45 0.89 0.42 -0.42
C LEU A 45 1.46 -0.93 -0.86
N LEU A 46 1.10 -2.02 -0.17
CA LEU A 46 1.52 -3.36 -0.60
C LEU A 46 0.98 -3.73 -1.99
N ALA A 47 -0.22 -3.26 -2.35
CA ALA A 47 -0.77 -3.45 -3.69
C ALA A 47 -0.07 -2.54 -4.71
N ALA A 48 0.13 -1.26 -4.37
CA ALA A 48 0.80 -0.28 -5.22
C ALA A 48 2.25 -0.70 -5.57
N TRP A 49 2.96 -1.29 -4.61
CA TRP A 49 4.32 -1.80 -4.80
C TRP A 49 4.39 -3.19 -5.45
N GLY A 50 3.25 -3.77 -5.82
CA GLY A 50 3.21 -5.09 -6.45
C GLY A 50 3.49 -6.27 -5.52
N ILE A 51 3.49 -6.05 -4.20
CA ILE A 51 3.82 -7.08 -3.19
C ILE A 51 2.61 -7.97 -2.90
N ARG A 52 1.43 -7.37 -2.68
CA ARG A 52 0.22 -8.10 -2.28
C ARG A 52 -1.04 -7.47 -2.83
N SER A 53 -1.84 -8.28 -3.53
CA SER A 53 -3.17 -7.88 -4.00
C SER A 53 -4.17 -7.75 -2.85
N ILE A 54 -5.12 -6.82 -2.98
CA ILE A 54 -6.31 -6.73 -2.13
C ILE A 54 -7.44 -7.51 -2.80
N ALA A 55 -7.76 -8.68 -2.27
CA ALA A 55 -8.75 -9.58 -2.87
C ALA A 55 -10.07 -9.59 -2.10
N LYS A 56 -11.18 -9.60 -2.86
CA LYS A 56 -12.55 -9.87 -2.40
C LYS A 56 -12.95 -9.11 -1.13
N ARG A 57 -12.71 -7.80 -1.11
CA ARG A 57 -13.11 -6.94 0.02
C ARG A 57 -14.56 -6.50 -0.17
N PRO A 58 -15.40 -6.55 0.88
CA PRO A 58 -16.75 -6.03 0.79
C PRO A 58 -16.70 -4.53 0.50
N THR A 59 -17.54 -4.06 -0.43
CA THR A 59 -17.73 -2.63 -0.64
C THR A 59 -18.53 -2.05 0.52
N VAL A 60 -18.02 -0.95 1.10
CA VAL A 60 -18.65 -0.32 2.27
C VAL A 60 -20.03 0.21 1.88
N GLY A 61 -21.05 -0.12 2.68
CA GLY A 61 -22.43 0.31 2.44
C GLY A 61 -23.23 -0.52 1.42
N LEU A 62 -22.66 -1.61 0.89
CA LEU A 62 -23.39 -2.60 0.09
C LEU A 62 -23.58 -3.90 0.90
N HIS A 63 -24.82 -4.41 0.96
CA HIS A 63 -25.19 -5.59 1.76
C HIS A 63 -25.12 -6.94 1.01
N ASP A 64 -24.71 -6.94 -0.26
CA ASP A 64 -24.56 -8.16 -1.09
C ASP A 64 -23.12 -8.68 -1.11
N GLU A 65 -22.83 -9.78 -1.83
CA GLU A 65 -21.47 -10.22 -2.23
C GLU A 65 -20.76 -9.25 -3.21
N SER A 66 -21.11 -7.96 -3.15
CA SER A 66 -20.50 -6.89 -3.92
C SER A 66 -19.10 -6.63 -3.37
N ASN A 67 -18.16 -7.43 -3.84
CA ASN A 67 -16.76 -7.33 -3.47
C ASN A 67 -15.95 -6.56 -4.51
N TRP A 68 -15.08 -5.67 -4.05
CA TRP A 68 -14.05 -5.05 -4.87
C TRP A 68 -12.70 -5.75 -4.70
N SER A 69 -11.80 -5.52 -5.64
CA SER A 69 -10.42 -6.03 -5.58
C SER A 69 -9.45 -5.10 -6.29
N CYS A 70 -8.23 -5.02 -5.77
CA CYS A 70 -7.09 -4.36 -6.39
C CYS A 70 -6.00 -5.42 -6.58
N VAL A 71 -5.78 -5.83 -7.83
CA VAL A 71 -4.88 -6.92 -8.20
C VAL A 71 -3.63 -6.35 -8.83
N VAL A 72 -2.47 -6.91 -8.49
CA VAL A 72 -1.19 -6.53 -9.12
C VAL A 72 -1.23 -6.89 -10.60
N GLY A 73 -0.98 -5.91 -11.45
CA GLY A 73 -0.94 -6.03 -12.90
C GLY A 73 0.47 -6.09 -13.46
N GLU A 74 0.57 -6.09 -14.78
CA GLU A 74 1.84 -5.99 -15.49
C GLU A 74 2.42 -4.58 -15.41
N ASN A 75 3.73 -4.41 -15.65
CA ASN A 75 4.41 -3.12 -15.75
C ASN A 75 4.21 -2.20 -14.53
N ALA A 76 4.29 -2.76 -13.32
CA ALA A 76 4.09 -2.03 -12.06
C ALA A 76 2.73 -1.29 -12.00
N SER A 77 1.69 -1.85 -12.61
CA SER A 77 0.33 -1.34 -12.51
C SER A 77 -0.51 -2.15 -11.53
N VAL A 78 -1.67 -1.61 -11.17
CA VAL A 78 -2.70 -2.33 -10.45
C VAL A 78 -4.02 -2.28 -11.20
N HIS A 79 -4.75 -3.38 -11.16
CA HIS A 79 -6.08 -3.52 -11.76
C HIS A 79 -7.14 -3.48 -10.66
N LEU A 80 -7.97 -2.44 -10.69
CA LEU A 80 -9.05 -2.26 -9.73
C LEU A 80 -10.37 -2.68 -10.35
N THR A 81 -11.01 -3.67 -9.73
CA THR A 81 -12.36 -4.13 -10.07
C THR A 81 -13.31 -3.72 -8.95
N THR A 82 -14.39 -3.02 -9.31
CA THR A 82 -15.41 -2.55 -8.37
C THR A 82 -16.79 -2.93 -8.88
N PRO A 83 -17.65 -3.55 -8.06
CA PRO A 83 -19.01 -3.90 -8.47
C PRO A 83 -19.84 -2.63 -8.64
N LYS A 84 -20.72 -2.62 -9.65
CA LYS A 84 -21.70 -1.54 -9.87
C LYS A 84 -21.08 -0.13 -10.02
N CYS A 85 -19.78 -0.02 -10.35
CA CYS A 85 -19.06 1.27 -10.47
C CYS A 85 -18.11 1.29 -11.70
N GLY A 86 -18.68 1.09 -12.89
CA GLY A 86 -17.94 1.13 -14.15
C GLY A 86 -17.10 -0.13 -14.43
N PRO A 87 -16.39 -0.18 -15.57
CA PRO A 87 -15.47 -1.28 -15.87
C PRO A 87 -14.22 -1.24 -14.96
N PRO A 88 -13.43 -2.33 -14.93
CA PRO A 88 -12.12 -2.32 -14.29
C PRO A 88 -11.23 -1.20 -14.83
N ILE A 89 -10.40 -0.63 -13.96
CA ILE A 89 -9.37 0.35 -14.35
C ILE A 89 -7.99 -0.14 -14.01
N THR A 90 -7.03 0.40 -14.76
CA THR A 90 -5.60 0.18 -14.54
C THR A 90 -5.00 1.49 -14.06
N ILE A 91 -4.24 1.44 -12.97
CA ILE A 91 -3.59 2.59 -12.35
C ILE A 91 -2.10 2.26 -12.24
N ALA A 92 -1.21 3.20 -12.52
CA ALA A 92 0.20 3.00 -12.26
C ALA A 92 0.44 2.90 -10.75
N GLY A 93 1.20 1.91 -10.30
CA GLY A 93 1.50 1.69 -8.88
C GLY A 93 2.13 2.92 -8.23
N SER A 94 3.02 3.59 -8.93
CA SER A 94 3.67 4.83 -8.48
C SER A 94 2.69 6.01 -8.31
N GLU A 95 1.68 6.12 -9.17
CA GLU A 95 0.65 7.16 -9.04
C GLU A 95 -0.25 6.90 -7.83
N LEU A 96 -0.62 5.64 -7.63
CA LEU A 96 -1.38 5.21 -6.47
C LEU A 96 -0.61 5.45 -5.16
N GLU A 97 0.66 5.06 -5.11
CA GLU A 97 1.56 5.33 -3.99
C GLU A 97 1.62 6.82 -3.66
N ALA A 98 1.92 7.65 -4.67
CA ALA A 98 2.05 9.09 -4.48
C ALA A 98 0.76 9.71 -3.94
N ALA A 99 -0.41 9.28 -4.45
CA ALA A 99 -1.70 9.75 -3.98
C ALA A 99 -1.97 9.33 -2.52
N LEU A 100 -1.69 8.07 -2.16
CA LEU A 100 -1.86 7.56 -0.80
C LEU A 100 -0.98 8.33 0.21
N ILE A 101 0.30 8.51 -0.11
CA ILE A 101 1.25 9.21 0.76
C ILE A 101 0.88 10.68 0.88
N ARG A 102 0.56 11.34 -0.24
CA ARG A 102 0.20 12.76 -0.23
C ARG A 102 -1.04 13.05 0.61
N MET A 103 -2.06 12.19 0.51
CA MET A 103 -3.32 12.40 1.23
C MET A 103 -3.24 11.95 2.69
N GLY A 104 -2.57 10.84 2.98
CA GLY A 104 -2.45 10.30 4.34
C GLY A 104 -1.35 10.93 5.18
N GLY A 105 -0.33 11.53 4.55
CA GLY A 105 0.89 11.98 5.23
C GLY A 105 0.63 12.92 6.40
N PRO A 106 -0.12 14.02 6.20
CA PRO A 106 -0.44 14.93 7.29
C PRO A 106 -1.26 14.32 8.43
N ALA A 107 -2.11 13.32 8.14
CA ALA A 107 -2.90 12.62 9.15
C ALA A 107 -2.03 11.63 9.94
N ALA A 108 -1.21 10.83 9.25
CA ALA A 108 -0.26 9.92 9.88
C ALA A 108 0.75 10.66 10.76
N GLN A 109 1.23 11.83 10.31
CA GLN A 109 2.15 12.64 11.11
C GLN A 109 1.51 13.09 12.43
N ARG A 110 0.23 13.50 12.41
CA ARG A 110 -0.52 13.86 13.62
C ARG A 110 -0.75 12.66 14.55
N GLU A 111 -1.08 11.49 14.01
CA GLU A 111 -1.24 10.27 14.81
C GLU A 111 0.07 9.82 15.46
N SER A 112 1.20 10.01 14.76
CA SER A 112 2.51 9.55 15.20
C SER A 112 3.28 10.55 16.09
N SER A 113 2.83 11.80 16.22
CA SER A 113 3.59 12.84 16.93
C SER A 113 3.76 12.55 18.43
N ASP A 114 2.84 11.78 19.01
CA ASP A 114 2.88 11.39 20.43
C ASP A 114 3.42 9.97 20.63
N VAL A 115 3.83 9.28 19.56
CA VAL A 115 4.36 7.91 19.62
C VAL A 115 5.87 7.97 19.87
N VAL A 116 6.26 7.71 21.11
CA VAL A 116 7.65 7.47 21.46
C VAL A 116 7.99 6.04 21.04
N PHE A 117 8.75 5.89 19.96
CA PHE A 117 9.35 4.61 19.60
C PHE A 117 10.46 4.30 20.62
N PRO A 118 10.48 3.09 21.21
CA PRO A 118 11.58 2.72 22.09
C PRO A 118 12.89 2.78 21.30
N GLU A 119 13.88 3.51 21.83
CA GLU A 119 15.23 3.43 21.30
C GLU A 119 15.72 1.98 21.49
N HIS A 120 15.83 1.26 20.38
CA HIS A 120 16.48 -0.03 20.40
C HIS A 120 17.96 0.21 20.71
N GLN A 121 18.41 -0.17 21.90
CA GLN A 121 19.82 -0.13 22.23
C GLN A 121 20.54 -1.15 21.32
N LEU A 122 21.31 -0.65 20.36
CA LEU A 122 22.20 -1.45 19.52
C LEU A 122 23.47 -1.91 20.30
N THR A 123 23.37 -1.99 21.63
CA THR A 123 24.51 -2.23 22.56
C THR A 123 24.88 -3.70 22.68
N GLU A 124 24.13 -4.62 22.10
CA GLU A 124 24.67 -5.95 21.81
C GLU A 124 25.69 -5.80 20.69
N GLN A 125 26.97 -5.80 21.10
CA GLN A 125 28.18 -5.90 20.29
C GLN A 125 27.87 -6.01 18.79
N VAL A 126 27.79 -4.87 18.12
CA VAL A 126 27.71 -4.83 16.65
C VAL A 126 28.99 -5.47 16.14
N SER A 127 28.96 -6.77 15.86
CA SER A 127 30.00 -7.46 15.13
C SER A 127 30.18 -6.67 13.85
N ARG A 128 31.35 -6.03 13.73
CA ARG A 128 31.69 -4.99 12.76
C ARG A 128 31.35 -5.49 11.36
N VAL A 129 30.17 -5.14 10.86
CA VAL A 129 29.78 -5.46 9.48
C VAL A 129 30.66 -4.59 8.60
N VAL A 130 31.70 -5.21 8.04
CA VAL A 130 32.57 -4.59 7.05
C VAL A 130 31.67 -4.23 5.88
N ARG A 131 31.37 -2.94 5.72
CA ARG A 131 30.64 -2.41 4.56
C ARG A 131 31.51 -2.68 3.33
N HIS A 132 31.19 -3.71 2.58
CA HIS A 132 31.59 -3.84 1.18
C HIS A 132 30.33 -3.76 0.33
N ASN A 133 30.43 -2.94 -0.71
CA ASN A 133 29.34 -2.43 -1.54
C ASN A 133 28.30 -3.49 -1.91
N HIS A 134 27.04 -3.19 -1.59
CA HIS A 134 25.80 -3.68 -2.20
C HIS A 134 25.86 -5.00 -2.96
N ARG A 135 25.79 -6.14 -2.26
CA ARG A 135 25.15 -7.38 -2.76
C ARG A 135 25.11 -8.44 -1.66
N ILE A 136 23.92 -8.76 -1.18
CA ILE A 136 23.68 -9.99 -0.41
C ILE A 136 23.86 -11.15 -1.40
N HIS A 137 24.84 -12.03 -1.19
CA HIS A 137 24.90 -13.35 -1.83
C HIS A 137 24.90 -14.41 -0.73
N GLU A 138 24.01 -15.38 -0.91
CA GLU A 138 23.78 -16.51 -0.03
C GLU A 138 24.83 -17.61 -0.31
N ILE A 139 25.55 -17.98 0.76
CA ILE A 139 26.16 -19.27 1.12
C ILE A 139 27.09 -19.96 0.09
N ALA A 140 28.36 -20.15 0.50
CA ALA A 140 29.19 -21.26 0.06
C ALA A 140 29.89 -21.89 1.29
N GLN A 141 29.85 -23.23 1.35
CA GLN A 141 30.30 -24.08 2.45
C GLN A 141 31.78 -23.88 2.79
N GLU A 142 32.08 -24.03 4.09
CA GLU A 142 33.42 -24.22 4.64
C GLU A 142 34.12 -25.38 3.93
N VAL A 143 35.31 -25.14 3.40
CA VAL A 143 36.27 -26.20 3.06
C VAL A 143 37.43 -26.01 4.02
N GLU A 144 37.66 -27.03 4.86
CA GLU A 144 38.73 -27.10 5.85
C GLU A 144 40.10 -26.75 5.22
N GLU A 145 40.81 -25.83 5.87
CA GLU A 145 42.23 -25.60 5.61
C GLU A 145 43.01 -26.88 5.93
N ILE A 146 43.78 -27.39 4.97
CA ILE A 146 44.84 -28.36 5.24
C ILE A 146 46.09 -27.54 5.58
N ASP A 147 46.59 -27.71 6.81
CA ASP A 147 47.82 -27.09 7.28
C ASP A 147 49.08 -27.70 6.63
N LEU A 148 49.98 -26.79 6.21
CA LEU A 148 51.41 -26.87 5.87
C LEU A 148 51.85 -27.40 4.50
#